data_AF-A0A5J4RBH8-F1
#
_entry.id   AF-A0A5J4RBH8-F1
#
_cell.length_a   1.000
_cell.length_b   1.000
_cell.length_c   1.000
_cell.angle_alpha   90.00
_cell.angle_beta   90.00
_cell.angle_gamma   90.00
#
_symmetry.space_group_name_H-M   'P 1'
#
loop_
_entity.id
_entity.type
_entity.pdbx_description
1 polymer ?
#
loop_
_entity_poly.entity_id
_entity_poly.type
_entity_poly.pdbx_seq_one_letter_code
_entity_poly.pdbx_strand_id
1 'polypeptide(L)'
;MYVKTNIEKLLEPANKALIHSGIVVIENNKDVIKEYDGYISGFGATVINMGIKSTLAFYMKDVQELKRAEEREKPYEKPYRSRIVRALAQILEEVNEEKMFKKIIEIEDVNQLHQQTQKIIDASVALKLMIRTYRFTNKIQNTDEL
;
A
#
# COMPACT_ATOMS: atom_id res chain seq x y z
N MET A 1 9.26 31.39 4.22
CA MET A 1 8.29 30.54 3.50
C MET A 1 8.87 29.12 3.46
N TYR A 2 8.33 28.18 4.24
CA TYR A 2 8.86 26.82 4.33
C TYR A 2 8.32 26.02 3.13
N VAL A 3 9.18 25.55 2.24
CA VAL A 3 8.78 24.71 1.10
C VAL A 3 8.72 23.28 1.59
N LYS A 4 7.52 22.70 1.68
CA LYS A 4 7.34 21.30 2.09
C LYS A 4 8.09 20.37 1.13
N THR A 5 8.83 19.40 1.69
CA THR A 5 9.48 18.34 0.93
C THR A 5 8.45 17.49 0.17
N ASN A 6 8.86 16.76 -0.88
CA ASN A 6 7.93 15.94 -1.67
C ASN A 6 7.17 14.92 -0.82
N ILE A 7 7.81 14.32 0.18
CA ILE A 7 7.20 13.34 1.09
C ILE A 7 6.16 13.99 2.02
N GLU A 8 6.43 15.20 2.53
CA GLU A 8 5.48 15.90 3.41
C GLU A 8 4.13 16.17 2.74
N LYS A 9 4.13 16.40 1.42
CA LYS A 9 2.90 16.57 0.63
C LYS A 9 2.10 15.27 0.49
N LEU A 10 2.77 14.12 0.63
CA LEU A 10 2.16 12.80 0.52
C LEU A 10 1.65 12.25 1.85
N LEU A 11 1.92 12.90 2.99
CA LEU A 11 1.50 12.39 4.30
C LEU A 11 -0.03 12.34 4.44
N GLU A 12 -0.75 13.39 4.06
CA GLU A 12 -2.22 13.40 4.12
C GLU A 12 -2.84 12.39 3.14
N PRO A 13 -2.43 12.32 1.84
CA PRO A 13 -2.84 11.24 0.95
C PRO A 13 -2.54 9.85 1.49
N ALA A 14 -1.36 9.64 2.10
CA ALA A 14 -0.98 8.35 2.66
C ALA A 14 -1.86 7.94 3.84
N ASN A 15 -2.23 8.89 4.71
CA ASN A 15 -3.15 8.62 5.80
C ASN A 15 -4.53 8.19 5.29
N LYS A 16 -5.07 8.89 4.28
CA LYS A 16 -6.34 8.52 3.63
C LYS A 16 -6.23 7.14 2.97
N ALA A 17 -5.12 6.85 2.31
CA ALA A 17 -4.88 5.60 1.62
C ALA A 17 -4.79 4.41 2.58
N LEU A 18 -4.22 4.56 3.78
CA LEU A 18 -4.22 3.51 4.81
C LEU A 18 -5.64 3.06 5.17
N ILE A 19 -6.57 4.00 5.26
CA ILE A 19 -7.98 3.72 5.57
C ILE A 19 -8.67 3.10 4.34
N HIS A 20 -8.62 3.77 3.19
CA HIS A 20 -9.38 3.34 2.00
C HIS A 20 -8.83 2.08 1.33
N SER A 21 -7.58 1.71 1.57
CA SER A 21 -7.03 0.42 1.10
C SER A 21 -7.41 -0.76 1.99
N GLY A 22 -8.03 -0.52 3.16
CA GLY A 22 -8.36 -1.54 4.14
C GLY A 22 -7.16 -2.01 4.98
N ILE A 23 -6.03 -1.29 4.96
CA ILE A 23 -4.88 -1.59 5.83
C ILE A 23 -5.23 -1.30 7.30
N VAL A 24 -6.02 -0.26 7.55
CA VAL A 24 -6.62 0.05 8.86
C VAL A 24 -7.95 -0.70 8.95
N VAL A 25 -8.16 -1.44 10.05
CA VAL A 25 -9.12 -2.56 10.10
C VAL A 25 -10.29 -2.38 11.07
N ILE A 26 -10.22 -1.52 12.08
CA ILE A 26 -11.16 -1.58 13.22
C ILE A 26 -11.97 -0.29 13.43
N GLU A 27 -13.21 -0.47 13.90
CA GLU A 27 -14.10 0.54 14.51
C GLU A 27 -13.28 1.64 15.19
N ASN A 28 -13.41 2.87 14.66
CA ASN A 28 -12.67 4.10 15.01
C ASN A 28 -11.38 4.39 14.22
N ASN A 29 -11.03 3.65 13.16
CA ASN A 29 -9.88 3.93 12.28
C ASN A 29 -8.54 4.05 13.03
N LYS A 30 -8.25 3.16 13.99
CA LYS A 30 -7.03 3.30 14.82
C LYS A 30 -6.11 2.09 14.86
N ASP A 31 -6.57 0.93 14.39
CA ASP A 31 -5.79 -0.31 14.50
C ASP A 31 -5.41 -0.86 13.13
N VAL A 32 -4.18 -1.38 13.05
CA VAL A 32 -3.58 -1.98 11.86
C VAL A 32 -3.06 -3.37 12.20
N ILE A 33 -3.32 -4.35 11.33
CA ILE A 33 -2.75 -5.69 11.46
C ILE A 33 -1.23 -5.61 11.35
N LYS A 34 -0.51 -6.17 12.32
CA LYS A 34 0.94 -6.03 12.49
C LYS A 34 1.75 -6.41 11.25
N GLU A 35 1.30 -7.39 10.48
CA GLU A 35 1.94 -7.86 9.25
C GLU A 35 2.12 -6.75 8.21
N TYR A 36 1.22 -5.75 8.18
CA TYR A 36 1.36 -4.60 7.28
C TYR A 36 2.57 -3.73 7.61
N ASP A 37 2.98 -3.63 8.88
CA ASP A 37 4.23 -2.94 9.23
C ASP A 37 5.42 -3.65 8.62
N GLY A 38 5.44 -4.99 8.66
CA GLY A 38 6.47 -5.80 8.02
C GLY A 38 6.50 -5.61 6.51
N TYR A 39 5.34 -5.65 5.85
CA TYR A 39 5.23 -5.45 4.40
C TYR A 39 5.68 -4.05 3.99
N ILE A 40 5.16 -3.00 4.63
CA ILE A 40 5.51 -1.61 4.29
C ILE A 40 6.98 -1.31 4.62
N SER A 41 7.48 -1.79 5.76
CA SER A 41 8.88 -1.58 6.14
C SER A 41 9.86 -2.29 5.20
N GLY A 42 9.48 -3.44 4.66
CA GLY A 42 10.29 -4.23 3.72
C GLY A 42 10.21 -3.76 2.26
N PHE A 43 9.15 -3.04 1.86
CA PHE A 43 8.88 -2.67 0.46
C PHE A 43 10.08 -2.01 -0.23
N GLY A 44 10.66 -0.97 0.37
CA GLY A 44 11.82 -0.27 -0.21
C GLY A 44 13.04 -1.17 -0.41
N ALA A 45 13.33 -2.05 0.54
CA ALA A 45 14.43 -3.02 0.41
C ALA A 45 14.15 -4.03 -0.72
N THR A 46 12.90 -4.46 -0.89
CA THR A 46 12.50 -5.31 -2.02
C THR A 46 12.71 -4.61 -3.36
N VAL A 47 12.33 -3.33 -3.48
CA VAL A 47 12.55 -2.54 -4.71
C VAL A 47 14.03 -2.42 -5.04
N ILE A 48 14.89 -2.17 -4.05
CA ILE A 48 16.34 -2.06 -4.24
C ILE A 48 16.93 -3.39 -4.74
N ASN A 49 16.52 -4.51 -4.14
CA ASN A 49 17.11 -5.83 -4.43
C ASN A 49 16.56 -6.49 -5.70
N MET A 50 15.27 -6.30 -6.01
CA MET A 50 14.58 -7.03 -7.08
C MET A 50 14.09 -6.14 -8.23
N GLY A 51 14.18 -4.83 -8.08
CA GLY A 51 13.60 -3.84 -9.00
C GLY A 51 12.10 -3.65 -8.80
N ILE A 52 11.57 -2.53 -9.29
CA ILE A 52 10.18 -2.13 -9.06
C ILE A 52 9.16 -3.09 -9.70
N LYS A 53 9.43 -3.56 -10.93
CA LYS A 53 8.50 -4.43 -11.69
C LYS A 53 8.25 -5.74 -10.94
N SER A 54 9.34 -6.42 -10.55
CA SER A 54 9.30 -7.67 -9.78
C SER A 54 8.66 -7.46 -8.41
N THR A 55 8.96 -6.35 -7.75
CA THR A 55 8.39 -6.02 -6.43
C THR A 55 6.88 -5.86 -6.52
N LEU A 56 6.37 -5.07 -7.47
CA LEU A 56 4.93 -4.91 -7.63
C LEU A 56 4.25 -6.24 -7.98
N ALA A 57 4.85 -7.07 -8.84
CA ALA A 57 4.31 -8.39 -9.16
C ALA A 57 4.21 -9.30 -7.91
N PHE A 58 5.23 -9.26 -7.05
CA PHE A 58 5.22 -10.00 -5.78
C PHE A 58 4.10 -9.52 -4.84
N TYR A 59 3.92 -8.21 -4.68
CA TYR A 59 2.87 -7.66 -3.82
C TYR A 59 1.46 -7.84 -4.40
N MET A 60 1.32 -7.91 -5.73
CA MET A 60 0.03 -8.12 -6.41
C MET A 60 -0.41 -9.59 -6.44
N LYS A 61 0.40 -10.53 -5.95
CA LYS A 61 0.13 -11.98 -6.04
C LYS A 61 -1.23 -12.40 -5.45
N ASP A 62 -1.72 -11.70 -4.43
CA ASP A 62 -2.96 -12.01 -3.73
C ASP A 62 -4.16 -11.13 -4.14
N VAL A 63 -4.05 -10.32 -5.21
CA VAL A 63 -5.12 -9.39 -5.63
C VAL A 63 -6.44 -10.10 -5.95
N GLN A 64 -6.39 -11.28 -6.57
CA GLN A 64 -7.60 -12.05 -6.89
C GLN A 64 -8.25 -12.64 -5.63
N GLU A 65 -7.43 -13.02 -4.64
CA GLU A 65 -7.92 -13.53 -3.36
C GLU A 65 -8.52 -12.39 -2.51
N LEU A 66 -7.97 -11.18 -2.61
CA LEU A 66 -8.53 -9.98 -1.99
C LEU A 66 -9.91 -9.66 -2.56
N LYS A 67 -10.04 -9.60 -3.90
CA LYS A 67 -11.31 -9.34 -4.57
C LYS A 67 -12.40 -10.33 -4.15
N ARG A 68 -12.08 -11.63 -4.12
CA ARG A 68 -13.02 -12.68 -3.64
C ARG A 68 -13.38 -12.55 -2.16
N ALA A 69 -12.50 -11.98 -1.34
CA ALA A 69 -12.80 -11.74 0.06
C ALA A 69 -13.68 -10.50 0.24
N GLU A 70 -13.47 -9.45 -0.57
CA GLU A 70 -14.33 -8.27 -0.64
C GLU A 70 -15.74 -8.61 -1.12
N GLU A 71 -15.87 -9.43 -2.15
CA GLU A 71 -17.16 -9.95 -2.65
C GLU A 71 -17.93 -10.76 -1.60
N ARG A 72 -17.22 -11.40 -0.66
CA ARG A 72 -17.79 -12.18 0.44
C ARG A 72 -17.96 -11.35 1.72
N GLU A 73 -17.68 -10.04 1.68
CA GLU A 73 -17.70 -9.15 2.85
C GLU A 73 -16.76 -9.57 3.99
N LYS A 74 -15.72 -10.36 3.67
CA LYS A 74 -14.68 -10.81 4.62
C LYS A 74 -13.26 -10.32 4.25
N PRO A 75 -13.06 -9.05 3.87
CA PRO A 75 -11.78 -8.61 3.30
C PRO A 75 -10.64 -8.50 4.32
N TYR A 76 -10.94 -8.69 5.61
CA TYR A 76 -9.98 -8.57 6.70
C TYR A 76 -9.43 -9.92 7.18
N GLU A 77 -9.94 -11.06 6.69
CA GLU A 77 -9.53 -12.42 7.10
C GLU A 77 -8.03 -12.69 7.03
N LYS A 78 -7.29 -11.92 6.23
CA LYS A 78 -5.83 -11.97 6.18
C LYS A 78 -5.23 -10.66 5.68
N PRO A 79 -3.95 -10.38 6.00
CA PRO A 79 -3.26 -9.21 5.48
C PRO A 79 -2.84 -9.41 4.02
N TYR A 80 -3.65 -8.92 3.08
CA TYR A 80 -3.34 -8.94 1.64
C TYR A 80 -2.25 -7.92 1.27
N ARG A 81 -1.14 -8.36 0.69
CA ARG A 81 -0.04 -7.49 0.24
C ARG A 81 -0.48 -6.54 -0.87
N SER A 82 -1.43 -6.93 -1.70
CA SER A 82 -1.99 -6.09 -2.76
C SER A 82 -2.62 -4.80 -2.23
N ARG A 83 -3.04 -4.76 -0.96
CA ARG A 83 -3.50 -3.52 -0.32
C ARG A 83 -2.40 -2.46 -0.20
N ILE A 84 -1.13 -2.85 -0.12
CA ILE A 84 -0.02 -1.90 -0.18
C ILE A 84 0.03 -1.24 -1.55
N VAL A 85 -0.12 -2.01 -2.63
CA VAL A 85 -0.13 -1.49 -4.00
C VAL A 85 -1.34 -0.61 -4.24
N ARG A 86 -2.51 -0.99 -3.70
CA ARG A 86 -3.73 -0.17 -3.70
C ARG A 86 -3.51 1.16 -2.98
N ALA A 87 -2.90 1.15 -1.79
CA ALA A 87 -2.59 2.37 -1.06
C ALA A 87 -1.63 3.28 -1.85
N LEU A 88 -0.60 2.71 -2.47
CA LEU A 88 0.34 3.47 -3.31
C LEU A 88 -0.35 4.08 -4.54
N ALA A 89 -1.23 3.33 -5.21
CA ALA A 89 -2.04 3.84 -6.31
C ALA A 89 -2.91 5.02 -5.88
N GLN A 90 -3.55 4.93 -4.71
CA GLN A 90 -4.36 6.02 -4.15
C GLN A 90 -3.53 7.26 -3.80
N ILE A 91 -2.33 7.10 -3.22
CA ILE A 91 -1.42 8.22 -2.93
C ILE A 91 -0.99 8.94 -4.20
N LEU A 92 -0.77 8.19 -5.28
CA LEU A 92 -0.30 8.70 -6.57
C LEU A 92 -1.45 9.08 -7.53
N GLU A 93 -2.70 9.09 -7.03
CA GLU A 93 -3.90 9.42 -7.80
C GLU A 93 -4.08 8.55 -9.07
N GLU A 94 -3.60 7.31 -9.01
CA GLU A 94 -3.81 6.31 -10.05
C GLU A 94 -5.20 5.68 -9.89
N VAL A 95 -5.77 5.21 -11.01
CA VAL A 95 -7.15 4.70 -11.03
C VAL A 95 -7.35 3.50 -10.10
N ASN A 96 -6.40 2.57 -10.06
CA ASN A 96 -6.34 1.44 -9.13
C ASN A 96 -4.97 0.74 -9.21
N GLU A 97 -4.76 -0.23 -8.32
CA GLU A 97 -3.53 -1.03 -8.22
C GLU A 97 -3.18 -1.78 -9.52
N GLU A 98 -4.17 -2.29 -10.25
CA GLU A 98 -3.95 -3.08 -11.47
C GLU A 98 -3.51 -2.18 -12.64
N LYS A 99 -4.14 -1.02 -12.80
CA LYS A 99 -3.78 -0.03 -13.82
C LYS A 99 -2.40 0.57 -13.55
N MET A 100 -2.11 0.90 -12.29
CA MET A 100 -0.76 1.34 -11.91
C MET A 100 0.27 0.25 -12.20
N PHE A 101 0.00 -0.99 -11.81
CA PHE A 101 0.90 -2.12 -12.09
C PHE A 101 1.16 -2.29 -13.58
N LYS A 102 0.11 -2.35 -14.40
CA LYS A 102 0.22 -2.48 -15.86
C LYS A 102 1.05 -1.36 -16.48
N LYS A 103 0.77 -0.11 -16.10
CA LYS A 103 1.54 1.07 -16.53
C LYS A 103 3.02 0.93 -16.22
N ILE A 104 3.39 0.48 -15.03
CA ILE A 104 4.80 0.30 -14.65
C ILE A 104 5.48 -0.82 -15.42
N ILE A 105 4.77 -1.94 -15.69
CA ILE A 105 5.30 -3.05 -16.46
C ILE A 105 5.59 -2.64 -17.91
N GLU A 106 4.73 -1.83 -18.52
CA GLU A 106 4.81 -1.38 -19.91
C GLU A 106 5.88 -0.29 -20.16
N ILE A 107 6.47 0.30 -19.12
CA ILE A 107 7.56 1.28 -19.31
C ILE A 107 8.84 0.56 -19.75
N GLU A 108 9.31 0.88 -20.95
CA GLU A 108 10.59 0.40 -21.49
C GLU A 108 11.74 1.41 -21.25
N ASP A 109 11.43 2.71 -21.24
CA ASP A 109 12.42 3.75 -21.02
C ASP A 109 12.95 3.74 -19.56
N VAL A 110 14.26 3.63 -19.41
CA VAL A 110 14.92 3.50 -18.11
C VAL A 110 14.76 4.76 -17.26
N ASN A 111 14.80 5.95 -17.87
CA ASN A 111 14.68 7.21 -17.15
C ASN A 111 13.25 7.39 -16.62
N GLN A 112 12.25 7.10 -17.44
CA GLN A 112 10.85 7.11 -17.05
C GLN A 112 10.59 6.07 -15.96
N LEU A 113 11.14 4.87 -16.07
CA LEU A 113 10.99 3.83 -15.04
C LEU A 113 11.63 4.28 -13.72
N HIS A 114 12.80 4.90 -13.78
CA HIS A 114 13.48 5.44 -12.61
C HIS A 114 12.64 6.55 -11.93
N GLN A 115 12.10 7.49 -12.71
CA GLN A 115 11.24 8.55 -12.18
C GLN A 115 9.98 8.00 -11.52
N GLN A 116 9.31 7.01 -12.13
CA GLN A 116 8.13 6.38 -11.54
C GLN A 116 8.49 5.56 -10.30
N THR A 117 9.64 4.87 -10.32
CA THR A 117 10.16 4.16 -9.16
C THR A 117 10.36 5.10 -7.99
N GLN A 118 10.96 6.27 -8.21
CA GLN A 118 11.18 7.25 -7.14
C GLN A 118 9.85 7.75 -6.55
N LYS A 119 8.84 8.03 -7.38
CA LYS A 119 7.50 8.42 -6.90
C LYS A 119 6.86 7.34 -6.02
N ILE A 120 6.97 6.08 -6.43
CA ILE A 120 6.44 4.94 -5.66
C ILE A 120 7.21 4.77 -4.35
N ILE A 121 8.54 4.94 -4.36
CA ILE A 121 9.36 4.92 -3.14
C ILE A 121 8.94 6.06 -2.20
N ASP A 122 8.84 7.29 -2.68
CA ASP A 122 8.42 8.45 -1.87
C ASP A 122 7.03 8.23 -1.25
N ALA A 123 6.08 7.70 -2.02
CA ALA A 123 4.75 7.31 -1.54
C ALA A 123 4.83 6.20 -0.47
N SER A 124 5.69 5.19 -0.66
CA SER A 124 5.89 4.11 0.32
C SER A 124 6.51 4.62 1.62
N VAL A 125 7.41 5.61 1.55
CA VAL A 125 7.98 6.25 2.74
C VAL A 125 6.91 7.05 3.48
N ALA A 126 6.08 7.82 2.76
CA ALA A 126 4.95 8.53 3.36
C ALA A 126 3.98 7.55 4.06
N LEU A 127 3.64 6.45 3.39
CA LEU A 127 2.82 5.37 3.94
C LEU A 127 3.44 4.76 5.22
N LYS A 128 4.75 4.50 5.21
CA LYS A 128 5.51 4.01 6.37
C LYS A 128 5.54 4.99 7.54
N LEU A 129 5.60 6.29 7.27
CA LEU A 129 5.54 7.30 8.32
C LEU A 129 4.13 7.36 8.93
N MET A 130 3.10 7.30 8.10
CA MET A 130 1.70 7.37 8.57
C MET A 130 1.27 6.11 9.30
N ILE A 131 1.64 4.90 8.86
CA ILE A 131 1.22 3.66 9.53
C ILE A 131 1.72 3.61 11.00
N ARG A 132 2.84 4.28 11.30
CA ARG A 132 3.41 4.36 12.66
C ARG A 132 2.59 5.21 13.63
N THR A 133 1.60 5.97 13.15
CA THR A 133 0.69 6.73 14.02
C THR A 133 -0.50 5.88 14.50
N TYR A 134 -0.62 4.64 14.00
CA TYR A 134 -1.68 3.69 14.36
C TYR A 134 -1.19 2.69 15.40
N ARG A 135 -2.13 2.03 16.07
CA ARG A 135 -1.83 0.92 16.98
C ARG A 135 -1.76 -0.38 16.19
N PHE A 136 -0.81 -1.25 16.53
CA PHE A 136 -0.68 -2.55 15.88
C PHE A 136 -1.41 -3.64 16.67
N THR A 137 -2.13 -4.51 15.96
CA THR A 137 -2.84 -5.66 16.53
C THR A 137 -2.45 -6.94 15.81
N ASN A 138 -2.44 -8.06 16.55
CA ASN A 138 -2.27 -9.41 15.98
C ASN A 138 -3.63 -10.08 15.70
N LYS A 139 -4.75 -9.43 16.07
CA LYS A 139 -6.08 -10.01 15.90
C LYS A 139 -6.65 -9.60 14.56
N ILE A 140 -6.93 -10.58 13.72
CA ILE A 140 -7.89 -10.46 12.65
C ILE A 140 -9.25 -10.71 13.29
N GLN A 141 -10.07 -9.68 13.50
CA GLN A 141 -11.40 -9.88 14.07
C GLN A 141 -12.27 -10.61 13.04
N ASN A 142 -12.80 -11.77 13.42
CA ASN A 142 -13.91 -12.41 12.72
C ASN A 142 -15.16 -11.58 13.02
N THR A 143 -15.75 -10.96 11.99
CA THR A 143 -17.04 -10.24 12.07
C THR A 143 -18.25 -11.18 12.22
N ASP A 144 -18.06 -12.40 12.74
CA ASP A 144 -19.12 -13.40 12.89
C ASP A 144 -19.74 -13.40 14.32
N GLU A 145 -19.47 -12.39 15.16
CA GLU A 145 -20.13 -12.18 16.47
C GLU A 145 -20.80 -10.80 16.54
N LEU A 146 -21.86 -10.59 15.74
CA LEU A 146 -22.91 -9.59 15.98
C LEU A 146 -24.27 -10.16 15.59
#